data_AF-A0A316VR63-F1
#
_entry.id   AF-A0A316VR63-F1
#
_cell.length_a   1.000
_cell.length_b   1.000
_cell.length_c   1.000
_cell.angle_alpha   90.00
_cell.angle_beta   90.00
_cell.angle_gamma   90.00
#
_symmetry.space_group_name_H-M   'P 1'
#
loop_
_entity.id
_entity.type
_entity.pdbx_description
1 polymer ?
#
loop_
_entity_poly.entity_id
_entity_poly.type
_entity_poly.pdbx_seq_one_letter_code
_entity_poly.pdbx_strand_id
1 'polypeptide(L)'
;ATTYLASLTPILAQLRALGRRVAEDNKRSKGKVAERRAEVDESRLRLQNLEYERSQLEGEIRRCKEFVSVFQDIELRDLSEFQAVAPEELRTEQILSDPHSLMLARLEYELIERQQ
;
A
#
# COMPACT_ATOMS: atom_id res chain seq x y z
N ALA A 1 -17.03 22.45 -74.00
CA ALA A 1 -16.25 22.76 -72.77
C ALA A 1 -17.16 23.06 -71.57
N THR A 2 -18.16 23.91 -71.71
CA THR A 2 -19.05 24.37 -70.61
C THR A 2 -19.93 23.28 -70.00
N THR A 3 -20.46 22.35 -70.81
CA THR A 3 -21.27 21.20 -70.34
C THR A 3 -20.46 20.19 -69.51
N TYR A 4 -19.18 20.01 -69.82
CA TYR A 4 -18.28 19.11 -69.09
C TYR A 4 -17.91 19.66 -67.70
N LEU A 5 -17.70 20.97 -67.60
CA LEU A 5 -17.49 21.65 -66.31
C LEU A 5 -18.73 21.60 -65.42
N ALA A 6 -19.92 21.73 -66.02
CA ALA A 6 -21.20 21.58 -65.32
C ALA A 6 -21.38 20.17 -64.72
N SER A 7 -20.96 19.11 -65.43
CA SER A 7 -21.02 17.73 -64.91
C SER A 7 -19.97 17.40 -63.83
N LEU A 8 -18.81 18.07 -63.84
CA LEU A 8 -17.73 17.83 -62.85
C LEU A 8 -17.98 18.50 -61.49
N THR A 9 -18.68 19.64 -61.49
CA THR A 9 -18.96 20.43 -60.28
C THR A 9 -19.68 19.64 -59.17
N PRO A 10 -20.75 18.85 -59.43
CA PRO A 10 -21.39 18.04 -58.40
C PRO A 10 -20.48 16.93 -57.85
N ILE A 11 -19.66 16.31 -58.70
CA ILE A 11 -18.71 15.26 -58.28
C ILE A 11 -17.67 15.85 -57.32
N LEU A 12 -17.12 17.03 -57.66
CA LEU A 12 -16.17 17.73 -56.79
C LEU A 12 -16.81 18.13 -55.45
N ALA A 13 -18.07 18.56 -55.46
CA ALA A 13 -18.80 18.89 -54.24
C ALA A 13 -19.01 17.66 -53.34
N GLN A 14 -19.36 16.50 -53.93
CA GLN A 14 -19.47 15.23 -53.21
C GLN A 14 -18.13 14.80 -52.62
N LEU A 15 -17.03 14.87 -53.38
CA LEU A 15 -15.69 14.53 -52.89
C LEU A 15 -15.29 15.40 -51.70
N ARG A 16 -15.53 16.72 -51.77
CA ARG A 16 -15.28 17.63 -50.64
C ARG A 16 -16.14 17.32 -49.42
N ALA A 17 -17.41 16.94 -49.63
CA ALA A 17 -18.29 16.54 -48.54
C ALA A 17 -17.81 15.25 -47.86
N LEU A 18 -17.37 14.26 -48.64
CA LEU A 18 -16.75 13.03 -48.12
C LEU A 18 -15.47 13.34 -47.36
N GLY A 19 -14.60 14.20 -47.89
CA GLY A 19 -13.37 14.63 -47.22
C GLY A 19 -13.64 15.27 -45.84
N ARG A 20 -14.67 16.13 -45.75
CA ARG A 20 -15.10 16.70 -44.46
C ARG A 20 -15.61 15.64 -43.49
N ARG A 21 -16.41 14.66 -43.97
CA ARG A 21 -16.90 13.57 -43.12
C ARG A 21 -15.75 12.74 -42.55
N VAL A 22 -14.79 12.35 -43.39
CA VAL A 22 -13.59 11.60 -42.95
C VAL A 22 -12.77 12.40 -41.95
N ALA A 23 -12.62 13.71 -42.14
CA ALA A 23 -11.90 14.56 -41.19
C ALA A 23 -12.61 14.62 -39.83
N GLU A 24 -13.93 14.78 -39.80
CA GLU A 24 -14.72 14.78 -38.58
C GLU A 24 -14.71 13.41 -37.87
N ASP A 25 -14.80 12.31 -38.62
CA ASP A 25 -14.72 10.96 -38.06
C ASP A 25 -13.34 10.69 -37.46
N ASN A 26 -12.27 11.14 -38.13
CA ASN A 26 -10.91 11.02 -37.60
C ASN A 26 -10.76 11.86 -36.31
N LYS A 27 -11.26 13.10 -36.30
CA LYS A 27 -11.25 13.95 -35.10
C LYS A 27 -12.01 13.29 -33.94
N ARG A 28 -13.19 12.73 -34.20
CA ARG A 28 -13.99 12.00 -33.22
C ARG A 28 -13.24 10.78 -32.67
N SER A 29 -12.65 9.96 -33.54
CA SER A 29 -11.89 8.78 -33.14
C SER A 29 -10.67 9.14 -32.31
N LYS A 30 -9.92 10.18 -32.70
CA LYS A 30 -8.81 10.71 -31.91
C LYS A 30 -9.25 11.20 -30.53
N GLY A 31 -10.39 11.89 -30.46
CA GLY A 31 -10.99 12.32 -29.18
C GLY A 31 -11.27 11.14 -28.25
N LYS A 32 -11.94 10.10 -28.78
CA LYS A 32 -12.23 8.87 -28.00
C LYS A 32 -10.97 8.17 -27.51
N VAL A 33 -9.94 8.08 -28.35
CA VAL A 33 -8.66 7.46 -27.95
C VAL A 33 -7.96 8.29 -26.88
N ALA A 34 -7.99 9.62 -26.99
CA ALA A 34 -7.39 10.51 -26.01
C ALA A 34 -8.08 10.40 -24.63
N GLU A 35 -9.42 10.36 -24.62
CA GLU A 35 -10.22 10.16 -23.41
C GLU A 35 -9.88 8.83 -22.73
N ARG A 36 -9.92 7.72 -23.48
CA ARG A 36 -9.57 6.40 -22.94
C ARG A 36 -8.13 6.32 -22.46
N ARG A 37 -7.21 7.00 -23.14
CA ARG A 37 -5.81 7.09 -22.69
C ARG A 37 -5.70 7.84 -21.36
N ALA A 38 -6.42 8.94 -21.19
CA ALA A 38 -6.43 9.70 -19.95
C ALA A 38 -6.95 8.86 -18.77
N GLU A 39 -8.02 8.08 -18.97
CA GLU A 39 -8.54 7.15 -17.95
C GLU A 39 -7.51 6.08 -17.54
N VAL A 40 -6.77 5.54 -18.51
CA VAL A 40 -5.71 4.55 -18.26
C VAL A 40 -4.54 5.19 -17.52
N ASP A 41 -4.12 6.39 -17.92
CA ASP A 41 -3.01 7.11 -17.29
C ASP A 41 -3.36 7.47 -15.83
N GLU A 42 -4.60 7.90 -15.56
CA GLU A 42 -5.08 8.14 -14.19
C GLU A 42 -5.07 6.84 -13.36
N SER A 43 -5.61 5.75 -13.91
CA SER A 43 -5.64 4.46 -13.21
C SER A 43 -4.24 3.94 -12.91
N ARG A 44 -3.30 4.14 -13.84
CA ARG A 44 -1.89 3.77 -13.66
C ARG A 44 -1.23 4.58 -12.55
N LEU A 45 -1.50 5.88 -12.48
CA LEU A 45 -0.98 6.73 -11.41
C LEU A 45 -1.50 6.28 -10.04
N ARG A 46 -2.80 5.97 -9.93
CA ARG A 46 -3.39 5.44 -8.69
C ARG A 46 -2.73 4.12 -8.28
N LEU A 47 -2.51 3.22 -9.22
CA LEU A 47 -1.81 1.95 -8.95
C LEU A 47 -0.40 2.20 -8.41
N GLN A 48 0.38 3.08 -9.03
CA GLN A 48 1.73 3.39 -8.60
C GLN A 48 1.77 3.96 -7.17
N ASN A 49 0.80 4.80 -6.81
CA ASN A 49 0.69 5.33 -5.45
C ASN A 49 0.41 4.20 -4.43
N LEU A 50 -0.51 3.29 -4.74
CA LEU A 50 -0.83 2.15 -3.88
C LEU A 50 0.35 1.18 -3.73
N GLU A 51 1.09 0.92 -4.81
CA GLU A 51 2.30 0.09 -4.75
C GLU A 51 3.38 0.71 -3.87
N TYR A 52 3.54 2.04 -3.95
CA TYR A 52 4.46 2.77 -3.08
C TYR A 52 4.04 2.67 -1.62
N GLU A 53 2.78 2.96 -1.30
CA GLU A 53 2.25 2.86 0.07
C GLU A 53 2.41 1.46 0.64
N ARG A 54 2.09 0.42 -0.15
CA ARG A 54 2.30 -0.97 0.23
C ARG A 54 3.77 -1.24 0.58
N SER A 55 4.70 -0.81 -0.28
CA SER A 55 6.14 -1.03 -0.05
C SER A 55 6.63 -0.31 1.21
N GLN A 56 6.10 0.88 1.51
CA GLN A 56 6.44 1.60 2.74
C GLN A 56 5.96 0.84 3.98
N LEU A 57 4.69 0.40 3.98
CA LEU A 57 4.12 -0.38 5.08
C LEU A 57 4.87 -1.71 5.29
N GLU A 58 5.22 -2.42 4.22
CA GLU A 58 6.02 -3.64 4.32
C GLU A 58 7.41 -3.37 4.94
N GLY A 59 8.01 -2.22 4.62
CA GLY A 59 9.26 -1.76 5.23
C GLY A 59 9.11 -1.43 6.71
N GLU A 60 8.03 -0.76 7.11
CA GLU A 60 7.71 -0.47 8.51
C GLU A 60 7.47 -1.74 9.31
N ILE A 61 6.66 -2.66 8.80
CA ILE A 61 6.41 -3.96 9.44
C ILE A 61 7.72 -4.72 9.65
N ARG A 62 8.62 -4.70 8.67
CA ARG A 62 9.93 -5.34 8.80
C ARG A 62 10.76 -4.71 9.92
N ARG A 63 10.86 -3.38 9.95
CA ARG A 63 11.57 -2.66 11.02
C ARG A 63 10.99 -2.97 12.41
N CYS A 64 9.67 -3.02 12.54
CA CYS A 64 9.02 -3.38 13.80
C CYS A 64 9.29 -4.83 14.22
N LYS A 65 9.43 -5.76 13.26
CA LYS A 65 9.76 -7.16 13.55
C LYS A 65 11.23 -7.38 13.85
N GLU A 66 12.11 -6.62 13.21
CA GLU A 66 13.56 -6.63 13.47
C GLU A 66 13.93 -5.88 14.75
N PHE A 67 12.97 -5.18 15.37
CA PHE A 67 13.18 -4.57 16.67
C PHE A 67 13.40 -5.64 17.73
N VAL A 68 14.67 -5.85 18.07
CA VAL A 68 15.10 -6.64 19.22
C VAL A 68 15.21 -5.71 20.41
N SER A 69 14.36 -5.92 21.39
CA SER A 69 14.42 -5.23 22.68
C SER A 69 15.45 -5.90 23.59
N VAL A 70 16.23 -5.10 24.32
CA VAL A 70 17.30 -5.53 25.23
C VAL A 70 16.87 -6.60 26.24
N PHE A 71 15.59 -6.68 26.61
CA PHE A 71 15.10 -7.68 27.56
C PHE A 71 15.27 -9.13 27.09
N GLN A 72 15.41 -9.37 25.78
CA GLN A 72 15.60 -10.73 25.23
C GLN A 72 16.99 -11.30 25.52
N ASP A 73 17.97 -10.44 25.84
CA ASP A 73 19.34 -10.83 26.15
C ASP A 73 19.61 -10.92 27.66
N ILE A 74 18.60 -10.66 28.51
CA ILE A 74 18.77 -10.69 29.96
C ILE A 74 18.65 -12.14 30.44
N GLU A 75 19.68 -12.62 31.14
CA GLU A 75 19.58 -13.86 31.91
C GLU A 75 18.56 -13.66 33.04
N LEU A 76 17.43 -14.35 32.92
CA LEU A 76 16.35 -14.39 33.91
C LEU A 76 16.42 -15.71 34.67
N ARG A 77 16.14 -15.66 35.97
CA ARG A 77 15.98 -16.87 36.78
C ARG A 77 14.88 -17.78 36.22
N ASP A 78 15.04 -19.09 36.41
CA ASP A 78 14.08 -20.10 35.92
C ASP A 78 12.67 -19.86 36.48
N LEU A 79 11.66 -20.25 35.69
CA LEU A 79 10.26 -19.96 36.01
C LEU A 79 9.82 -20.61 37.32
N SER A 80 10.31 -21.81 37.62
CA SER A 80 10.05 -22.52 38.89
C SER A 80 10.66 -21.79 40.08
N GLU A 81 11.86 -21.22 39.93
CA GLU A 81 12.53 -20.49 40.99
C GLU A 81 11.88 -19.12 41.23
N PHE A 82 11.49 -18.43 40.16
CA PHE A 82 10.66 -17.22 40.25
C PHE A 82 9.37 -17.50 41.02
N GLN A 83 8.67 -18.59 40.67
CA GLN A 83 7.46 -19.04 41.38
C GLN A 83 7.70 -19.58 42.80
N ALA A 84 8.95 -19.75 43.23
CA ALA A 84 9.25 -20.12 44.61
C ALA A 84 9.62 -18.91 45.46
N VAL A 85 10.39 -17.96 44.90
CA VAL A 85 11.05 -16.88 45.66
C VAL A 85 10.44 -15.48 45.50
N ALA A 86 9.84 -15.14 44.34
CA ALA A 86 9.33 -13.78 44.14
C ALA A 86 8.14 -13.41 45.08
N PRO A 87 7.89 -12.12 45.37
CA PRO A 87 6.75 -11.69 46.19
C PRO A 87 5.38 -12.12 45.64
N GLU A 88 4.37 -12.23 46.51
CA GLU A 88 3.01 -12.68 46.15
C GLU A 88 2.31 -11.67 45.21
N GLU A 89 2.67 -10.40 45.34
CA GLU A 89 2.19 -9.30 44.50
C GLU A 89 2.60 -9.46 43.03
N LEU A 90 3.73 -10.14 42.76
CA LEU A 90 4.25 -10.38 41.42
C LEU A 90 3.80 -11.75 40.85
N ARG A 91 3.02 -12.52 41.61
CA ARG A 91 2.65 -13.91 41.26
C ARG A 91 1.15 -14.20 41.38
N THR A 92 0.32 -13.17 41.24
CA THR A 92 -1.13 -13.31 41.19
C THR A 92 -1.57 -14.17 40.00
N GLU A 93 -2.70 -14.88 40.10
CA GLU A 93 -3.23 -15.73 39.03
C GLU A 93 -3.44 -14.99 37.70
N GLN A 94 -3.86 -13.72 37.74
CA GLN A 94 -3.96 -12.89 36.53
C GLN A 94 -2.60 -12.68 35.86
N ILE A 95 -1.52 -12.52 36.63
CA ILE A 95 -0.17 -12.30 36.10
C ILE A 95 0.38 -13.60 35.53
N LEU A 96 0.16 -14.73 36.20
CA LEU A 96 0.63 -16.04 35.75
C LEU A 96 -0.10 -16.54 34.49
N SER A 97 -1.35 -16.12 34.28
CA SER A 97 -2.15 -16.55 33.12
C SER A 97 -1.84 -15.80 31.83
N ASP A 98 -1.32 -14.56 31.91
CA ASP A 98 -0.92 -13.77 30.74
C ASP A 98 0.61 -13.79 30.55
N PRO A 99 1.13 -14.34 29.44
CA PRO A 99 2.58 -14.43 29.18
C PRO A 99 3.30 -13.08 29.21
N HIS A 100 2.64 -12.00 28.77
CA HIS A 100 3.24 -10.68 28.77
C HIS A 100 3.38 -10.13 30.20
N SER A 101 2.30 -10.18 30.97
CA SER A 101 2.29 -9.79 32.39
C SER A 101 3.30 -10.60 33.20
N LEU A 102 3.41 -11.92 32.96
CA LEU A 102 4.42 -12.77 33.59
C LEU A 102 5.85 -12.31 33.26
N MET A 103 6.14 -11.97 32.01
CA MET A 103 7.48 -11.50 31.62
C MET A 103 7.83 -10.18 32.31
N LEU A 104 6.88 -9.24 32.41
CA LEU A 104 7.10 -7.98 33.13
C LEU A 104 7.38 -8.21 34.62
N ALA A 105 6.60 -9.06 35.28
CA ALA A 105 6.80 -9.39 36.69
C ALA A 105 8.17 -10.06 36.96
N ARG A 106 8.63 -10.91 36.03
CA ARG A 106 9.97 -11.51 36.09
C ARG A 106 11.08 -10.47 35.95
N LEU A 107 10.94 -9.54 35.01
CA LEU A 107 11.90 -8.44 34.81
C LEU A 107 11.94 -7.49 36.02
N GLU A 108 10.79 -7.19 36.61
CA GLU A 108 10.68 -6.36 37.80
C GLU A 108 11.37 -7.01 39.01
N TYR A 109 11.16 -8.32 39.22
CA TYR A 109 11.83 -9.05 40.28
C TYR A 109 13.37 -9.04 40.13
N GLU A 110 13.89 -9.27 38.92
CA GLU A 110 15.34 -9.19 38.64
C GLU A 110 15.90 -7.78 38.85
N LEU A 111 15.12 -6.74 38.53
CA LEU A 111 15.51 -5.37 38.79
C LEU A 111 15.64 -5.10 40.30
N ILE A 112 14.66 -5.56 41.10
CA ILE A 112 14.67 -5.43 42.56
C ILE A 112 15.89 -6.16 43.14
N GLU A 113 16.15 -7.40 42.72
CA GLU A 113 17.29 -8.18 43.22
C GLU A 113 18.64 -7.54 42.86
N ARG A 114 18.79 -6.92 41.68
CA ARG A 114 20.06 -6.30 41.25
C ARG A 114 20.28 -4.89 41.82
N GLN A 115 19.24 -4.26 42.34
CA GLN A 115 19.32 -2.93 42.98
C GLN A 115 19.56 -3.01 44.50
N GLN A 116 19.39 -4.18 45.10
CA GLN A 116 19.75 -4.47 46.50
C GLN A 116 21.24 -4.74 46.65
#